data_AF-A0A9E9P4B0-F1
#
_entry.id   AF-A0A9E9P4B0-F1
#
_cell.length_a   1.000
_cell.length_b   1.000
_cell.length_c   1.000
_cell.angle_alpha   90.00
_cell.angle_beta   90.00
_cell.angle_gamma   90.00
#
_symmetry.space_group_name_H-M   'P 1'
#
loop_
_entity.id
_entity.type
_entity.pdbx_description
1 polymer ?
#
loop_
_entity_poly.entity_id
_entity_poly.type
_entity_poly.pdbx_seq_one_letter_code
_entity_poly.pdbx_strand_id
1 'polypeptide(L)'
;MYITVYFDAFLVGVLSGGEDSERLVIEYGGEEISLPIDVDDAHRLQKQLHAGELPGRKGAARLVSRDAVGLPIRYGFSPYPDQTLTRAFELDGFDYTADGYNVNCIGWRNDSNPAGFLAPKGVIPGVDGNFVTDGTEGFEIDVPYQFTNLCTSMGSDTVSVFRDFMATACNIASTPELPRADFLESKGLEAEALIARYFEAAYKRTEK
;
A
#
# COMPACT_ATOMS: atom_id res chain seq x y z
N MET A 1 -9.57 21.96 -2.30
CA MET A 1 -8.51 21.08 -1.76
C MET A 1 -9.18 19.77 -1.41
N TYR A 2 -8.75 18.65 -1.98
CA TYR A 2 -9.32 17.33 -1.66
C TYR A 2 -8.55 16.73 -0.48
N ILE A 3 -9.26 16.12 0.46
CA ILE A 3 -8.65 15.38 1.56
C ILE A 3 -8.01 14.12 0.96
N THR A 4 -6.72 13.91 1.21
CA THR A 4 -5.99 12.77 0.63
C THR A 4 -6.25 11.47 1.38
N VAL A 5 -6.51 11.55 2.69
CA VAL A 5 -6.81 10.41 3.55
C VAL A 5 -7.76 10.82 4.68
N TYR A 6 -8.76 9.99 4.94
CA TYR A 6 -9.54 9.97 6.18
C TYR A 6 -9.05 8.80 7.03
N PHE A 7 -8.28 9.08 8.09
CA PHE A 7 -7.86 8.07 9.07
C PHE A 7 -9.00 7.78 10.05
N ASP A 8 -8.95 6.65 10.76
CA ASP A 8 -9.93 6.27 11.78
C ASP A 8 -11.40 6.31 11.29
N ALA A 9 -11.62 6.16 9.99
CA ALA A 9 -12.94 6.17 9.39
C ALA A 9 -13.58 4.79 9.50
N PHE A 10 -14.89 4.74 9.74
CA PHE A 10 -15.64 3.49 9.79
C PHE A 10 -16.34 3.23 8.46
N LEU A 11 -16.22 2.01 7.93
CA LEU A 11 -16.96 1.63 6.73
C LEU A 11 -18.43 1.43 7.07
N VAL A 12 -19.29 2.25 6.45
CA VAL A 12 -20.75 2.14 6.55
C VAL A 12 -21.28 1.26 5.42
N GLY A 13 -20.84 1.50 4.19
CA GLY A 13 -21.30 0.74 3.04
C GLY A 13 -20.81 1.23 1.70
N VAL A 14 -21.41 0.69 0.65
CA VAL A 14 -21.26 1.12 -0.74
C VAL A 14 -22.65 1.39 -1.30
N LEU A 15 -22.82 2.53 -1.97
CA LEU A 15 -24.07 2.91 -2.64
C LEU A 15 -23.89 2.90 -4.14
N SER A 16 -24.73 2.12 -4.83
CA SER A 16 -24.80 2.15 -6.28
C SER A 16 -25.56 3.37 -6.77
N GLY A 17 -24.83 4.27 -7.43
CA GLY A 17 -25.43 5.30 -8.28
C GLY A 17 -25.12 4.95 -9.73
N GLY A 18 -26.13 4.58 -10.53
CA GLY A 18 -26.02 4.47 -12.00
C GLY A 18 -24.80 3.69 -12.55
N GLU A 19 -24.49 3.87 -13.84
CA GLU A 19 -23.43 3.09 -14.53
C GLU A 19 -21.99 3.51 -14.16
N ASP A 20 -21.77 4.67 -13.49
CA ASP A 20 -20.43 5.23 -13.23
C ASP A 20 -20.33 6.02 -11.90
N SER A 21 -21.25 5.82 -10.95
CA SER A 21 -21.28 6.60 -9.70
C SER A 21 -21.44 5.78 -8.44
N GLU A 22 -20.74 4.64 -8.36
CA GLU A 22 -20.52 3.93 -7.10
C GLU A 22 -19.90 4.87 -6.06
N ARG A 23 -20.45 4.83 -4.85
CA ARG A 23 -20.02 5.66 -3.73
C ARG A 23 -19.63 4.81 -2.54
N LEU A 24 -18.41 5.02 -2.06
CA LEU A 24 -17.97 4.57 -0.74
C LEU A 24 -18.63 5.47 0.32
N VAL A 25 -19.31 4.86 1.29
CA VAL A 25 -19.88 5.58 2.45
C VAL A 25 -19.08 5.23 3.69
N ILE A 26 -18.52 6.25 4.32
CA ILE A 26 -17.78 6.15 5.57
C ILE A 26 -18.41 7.05 6.63
N GLU A 27 -18.24 6.67 7.90
CA GLU A 27 -18.44 7.58 9.02
C GLU A 27 -17.08 8.13 9.45
N TYR A 28 -16.96 9.44 9.54
CA TYR A 28 -15.75 10.12 9.98
C TYR A 28 -16.11 11.34 10.83
N GLY A 29 -15.60 11.39 12.06
CA GLY A 29 -15.91 12.48 13.00
C GLY A 29 -17.38 12.58 13.41
N GLY A 30 -18.14 11.48 13.30
CA GLY A 30 -19.59 11.44 13.57
C GLY A 30 -20.47 11.90 12.41
N GLU A 31 -19.90 12.16 11.24
CA GLU A 31 -20.63 12.49 10.01
C GLU A 31 -20.46 11.39 8.96
N GLU A 32 -21.51 11.10 8.21
CA GLU A 32 -21.44 10.24 7.04
C GLU A 32 -20.92 11.01 5.83
N ILE A 33 -19.89 10.48 5.18
CA ILE A 33 -19.25 11.05 4.00
C ILE A 33 -19.37 10.07 2.84
N SER A 34 -19.83 10.58 1.69
CA SER A 34 -19.93 9.84 0.44
C SER A 34 -18.76 10.21 -0.50
N LEU A 35 -17.94 9.22 -0.83
CA LEU A 35 -16.74 9.36 -1.64
C LEU A 35 -16.86 8.58 -2.96
N PRO A 36 -16.38 9.11 -4.09
CA PRO A 36 -16.32 8.34 -5.33
C PRO A 36 -15.34 7.17 -5.19
N ILE A 37 -15.70 6.00 -5.70
CA ILE A 37 -14.89 4.77 -5.66
C ILE A 37 -14.87 4.12 -7.05
N ASP A 38 -13.85 3.29 -7.31
CA ASP A 38 -13.82 2.46 -8.50
C ASP A 38 -14.89 1.35 -8.44
N VAL A 39 -15.48 0.98 -9.57
CA VAL A 39 -16.53 -0.05 -9.64
C VAL A 39 -16.01 -1.41 -9.16
N ASP A 40 -14.77 -1.76 -9.48
CA ASP A 40 -14.19 -3.04 -9.07
C ASP A 40 -13.95 -3.09 -7.55
N ASP A 41 -13.47 -1.97 -6.98
CA ASP A 41 -13.32 -1.85 -5.52
C ASP A 41 -14.66 -1.79 -4.79
N ALA A 42 -15.66 -1.13 -5.38
CA ALA A 42 -17.04 -1.10 -4.87
C ALA A 42 -17.61 -2.52 -4.78
N HIS A 43 -17.53 -3.30 -5.86
CA HIS A 43 -17.98 -4.68 -5.88
C HIS A 43 -17.22 -5.56 -4.87
N ARG A 44 -15.90 -5.38 -4.75
CA ARG A 44 -15.08 -6.09 -3.75
C ARG A 44 -15.56 -5.79 -2.32
N LEU A 45 -15.73 -4.52 -1.97
CA LEU A 45 -16.20 -4.12 -0.64
C LEU A 45 -17.63 -4.59 -0.38
N GLN A 46 -18.52 -4.49 -1.37
CA GLN A 46 -19.90 -4.96 -1.25
C GLN A 46 -19.97 -6.47 -0.99
N LYS A 47 -19.16 -7.27 -1.69
CA LYS A 47 -19.04 -8.70 -1.43
C LYS A 47 -18.60 -9.00 0.01
N GLN A 48 -17.60 -8.27 0.50
CA GLN A 48 -17.09 -8.42 1.86
C GLN A 48 -18.09 -7.94 2.93
N LEU A 49 -18.87 -6.89 2.63
CA LEU A 49 -19.98 -6.42 3.48
C LEU A 49 -21.09 -7.48 3.56
N HIS A 50 -21.49 -8.08 2.44
CA HIS A 50 -22.49 -9.15 2.41
C HIS A 50 -22.04 -10.43 3.12
N ALA A 51 -20.75 -10.72 3.11
CA ALA A 51 -20.17 -11.81 3.90
C ALA A 51 -20.17 -11.54 5.42
N GLY A 52 -20.55 -10.33 5.85
CA GLY A 52 -20.51 -9.91 7.25
C GLY A 52 -19.10 -9.65 7.77
N GLU A 53 -18.11 -9.56 6.89
CA GLU A 53 -16.70 -9.44 7.27
C GLU A 53 -16.30 -8.01 7.62
N LEU A 54 -16.96 -7.00 7.04
CA LEU A 54 -16.54 -5.60 7.09
C LEU A 54 -17.44 -4.55 7.77
N PRO A 55 -18.77 -4.71 7.95
CA PRO A 55 -19.60 -3.62 8.45
C PRO A 55 -19.09 -3.10 9.80
N GLY A 56 -18.89 -1.78 9.91
CA GLY A 56 -18.41 -1.15 11.15
C GLY A 56 -16.90 -1.32 11.43
N ARG A 57 -16.10 -1.79 10.46
CA ARG A 57 -14.64 -1.80 10.63
C ARG A 57 -14.06 -0.40 10.49
N LYS A 58 -13.17 -0.06 11.41
CA LYS A 58 -12.30 1.12 11.35
C LYS A 58 -11.17 0.90 10.36
N GLY A 59 -10.80 1.95 9.64
CA GLY A 59 -9.79 1.90 8.60
C GLY A 59 -9.37 3.27 8.09
N ALA A 60 -8.68 3.26 6.94
CA ALA A 60 -8.34 4.47 6.21
C ALA A 60 -9.05 4.50 4.85
N ALA A 61 -9.76 5.59 4.57
CA ALA A 61 -10.21 5.91 3.22
C ALA A 61 -9.17 6.80 2.54
N ARG A 62 -8.53 6.31 1.48
CA ARG A 62 -7.40 6.97 0.82
C ARG A 62 -7.73 7.33 -0.62
N LEU A 63 -7.24 8.47 -1.08
CA LEU A 63 -7.26 8.83 -2.49
C LEU A 63 -6.30 7.89 -3.25
N VAL A 64 -6.82 7.11 -4.20
CA VAL A 64 -6.05 6.09 -4.94
C VAL A 64 -5.62 6.61 -6.31
N SER A 65 -6.42 7.45 -6.96
CA SER A 65 -6.07 8.09 -8.23
C SER A 65 -6.16 9.60 -8.14
N ARG A 66 -5.15 10.27 -8.70
CA ARG A 66 -5.14 11.72 -8.93
C ARG A 66 -4.58 11.98 -10.32
N ASP A 67 -5.37 12.66 -11.15
CA ASP A 67 -5.01 13.31 -12.42
C ASP A 67 -3.62 13.01 -13.00
N ALA A 68 -3.57 12.01 -13.88
CA ALA A 68 -2.91 12.17 -15.17
C ALA A 68 -4.02 12.53 -16.17
N VAL A 69 -4.27 13.82 -16.36
CA VAL A 69 -5.18 14.41 -17.37
C VAL A 69 -6.52 13.67 -17.53
N GLY A 70 -7.50 13.99 -16.67
CA GLY A 70 -8.92 13.68 -16.95
C GLY A 70 -9.46 12.37 -16.36
N LEU A 71 -8.72 11.70 -15.48
CA LEU A 71 -9.24 10.56 -14.73
C LEU A 71 -10.01 11.03 -13.48
N PRO A 72 -11.16 10.41 -13.15
CA PRO A 72 -11.96 10.79 -11.99
C PRO A 72 -11.21 10.52 -10.68
N ILE A 73 -11.47 11.38 -9.69
CA ILE A 73 -11.03 11.22 -8.30
C ILE A 73 -11.67 9.94 -7.75
N ARG A 74 -10.87 9.01 -7.24
CA ARG A 74 -11.36 7.76 -6.63
C ARG A 74 -10.70 7.49 -5.29
N TYR A 75 -11.50 7.03 -4.35
CA TYR A 75 -11.07 6.61 -3.02
C TYR A 75 -11.17 5.09 -2.90
N GLY A 76 -10.25 4.51 -2.13
CA GLY A 76 -10.30 3.13 -1.68
C GLY A 76 -10.41 3.10 -0.16
N PHE A 77 -10.96 2.01 0.37
CA PHE A 77 -11.03 1.76 1.81
C PHE A 77 -10.16 0.55 2.19
N SER A 78 -9.31 0.74 3.19
CA SER A 78 -8.49 -0.30 3.78
C SER A 78 -8.81 -0.41 5.28
N PRO A 79 -9.51 -1.47 5.73
CA PRO A 79 -9.72 -1.69 7.16
C PRO A 79 -8.37 -1.87 7.86
N TYR A 80 -8.27 -1.40 9.10
CA TYR A 80 -7.05 -1.64 9.88
C TYR A 80 -6.92 -3.13 10.23
N PRO A 81 -5.72 -3.69 10.10
CA PRO A 81 -5.44 -5.05 10.57
C PRO A 81 -5.74 -5.19 12.08
N ASP A 82 -5.42 -4.15 12.85
CA ASP A 82 -5.78 -3.99 14.26
C ASP A 82 -6.92 -2.96 14.41
N GLN A 83 -8.10 -3.39 14.87
CA GLN A 83 -9.26 -2.51 15.03
C GLN A 83 -9.16 -1.56 16.23
N THR A 84 -8.18 -1.76 17.12
CA THR A 84 -7.88 -0.82 18.22
C THR A 84 -6.95 0.31 17.74
N LEU A 85 -6.31 0.15 16.57
CA LEU A 85 -5.39 1.12 15.99
C LEU A 85 -6.05 2.48 15.77
N THR A 86 -5.42 3.54 16.26
CA THR A 86 -5.88 4.92 16.13
C THR A 86 -4.74 5.83 15.76
N ARG A 87 -5.07 6.95 15.12
CA ARG A 87 -4.08 7.92 14.68
C ARG A 87 -3.68 8.86 15.83
N ALA A 88 -2.39 8.98 16.09
CA ALA A 88 -1.82 9.87 17.11
C ALA A 88 -1.08 11.03 16.43
N PHE A 89 -1.83 12.01 15.93
CA PHE A 89 -1.30 13.15 15.17
C PHE A 89 -0.26 13.97 15.94
N GLU A 90 -0.37 14.02 17.26
CA GLU A 90 0.57 14.74 18.13
C GLU A 90 1.97 14.09 18.18
N LEU A 91 2.08 12.84 17.75
CA LEU A 91 3.37 12.14 17.68
C LEU A 91 4.03 12.28 16.31
N ASP A 92 3.35 12.84 15.29
CA ASP A 92 3.90 12.91 13.94
C ASP A 92 5.26 13.62 13.91
N GLY A 93 6.26 12.95 13.32
CA GLY A 93 7.60 13.47 13.12
C GLY A 93 7.80 13.85 11.66
N PHE A 94 8.02 15.13 11.40
CA PHE A 94 8.30 15.67 10.07
C PHE A 94 9.74 16.20 10.00
N ASP A 95 10.70 15.33 10.30
CA ASP A 95 12.11 15.69 10.23
C ASP A 95 12.63 15.52 8.80
N TYR A 96 13.13 16.62 8.24
CA TYR A 96 13.90 16.59 6.99
C TYR A 96 15.37 16.30 7.33
N THR A 97 15.85 15.13 6.96
CA THR A 97 17.30 14.85 7.01
C THR A 97 17.95 15.26 5.69
N ALA A 98 19.21 15.73 5.76
CA ALA A 98 19.97 16.17 4.59
C ALA A 98 20.33 15.02 3.62
N ASP A 99 20.18 13.77 4.06
CA ASP A 99 20.60 12.57 3.34
C ASP A 99 19.55 12.04 2.35
N GLY A 100 18.54 12.86 2.01
CA GLY A 100 17.51 12.50 1.01
C GLY A 100 16.42 11.55 1.53
N TYR A 101 16.58 10.99 2.73
CA TYR A 101 15.55 10.21 3.40
C TYR A 101 14.62 11.13 4.18
N ASN A 102 13.46 11.39 3.60
CA ASN A 102 12.38 12.05 4.32
C ASN A 102 11.76 11.01 5.28
N VAL A 103 12.28 10.91 6.50
CA VAL A 103 11.75 10.04 7.58
C VAL A 103 10.48 10.65 8.17
N ASN A 104 9.52 10.95 7.29
CA ASN A 104 8.18 11.30 7.73
C ASN A 104 7.62 10.09 8.47
N CYS A 105 7.54 10.24 9.80
CA CYS A 105 7.01 9.24 10.69
C CYS A 105 5.64 9.69 11.17
N ILE A 106 4.73 8.75 11.19
CA ILE A 106 3.31 8.91 11.39
C ILE A 106 2.99 8.22 12.71
N GLY A 107 2.42 8.96 13.64
CA GLY A 107 2.09 8.51 14.99
C GLY A 107 0.86 7.61 15.05
N TRP A 108 0.97 6.51 15.77
CA TRP A 108 -0.11 5.55 15.96
C TRP A 108 -0.26 5.18 17.43
N ARG A 109 -1.43 4.69 17.80
CA ARG A 109 -1.73 4.07 19.10
C ARG A 109 -2.60 2.84 18.87
N ASN A 110 -2.53 1.91 19.79
CA ASN A 110 -3.45 0.78 19.88
C ASN A 110 -3.49 0.30 21.35
N ASP A 111 -4.31 -0.71 21.64
CA ASP A 111 -4.47 -1.21 23.02
C ASP A 111 -3.14 -1.74 23.61
N SER A 112 -2.30 -2.35 22.77
CA SER A 112 -0.98 -2.85 23.16
C SER A 112 0.06 -1.75 23.38
N ASN A 113 -0.08 -0.60 22.73
CA ASN A 113 0.82 0.55 22.82
C ASN A 113 0.02 1.85 23.10
N PRO A 114 -0.55 2.02 24.30
CA PRO A 114 -1.42 3.15 24.60
C PRO A 114 -0.67 4.49 24.64
N ALA A 115 0.63 4.47 24.93
CA ALA A 115 1.48 5.66 24.85
C ALA A 115 1.70 6.14 23.41
N GLY A 116 1.56 5.23 22.44
CA GLY A 116 1.78 5.45 21.02
C GLY A 116 3.18 5.12 20.55
N PHE A 117 3.31 5.06 19.22
CA PHE A 117 4.53 4.66 18.51
C PHE A 117 4.56 5.32 17.13
N LEU A 118 5.71 5.25 16.45
CA LEU A 118 5.92 5.82 15.12
C LEU A 118 6.00 4.72 14.08
N ALA A 119 5.35 4.93 12.94
CA ALA A 119 5.53 4.12 11.74
C ALA A 119 5.84 5.01 10.52
N PRO A 120 6.56 4.52 9.51
CA PRO A 120 6.85 5.30 8.32
C PRO A 120 5.58 5.74 7.59
N LYS A 121 5.63 6.93 6.99
CA LYS A 121 4.54 7.45 6.17
C LYS A 121 4.16 6.47 5.06
N GLY A 122 2.88 6.14 4.98
CA GLY A 122 2.32 5.22 3.99
C GLY A 122 2.02 3.83 4.57
N VAL A 123 2.74 3.43 5.62
CA VAL A 123 2.53 2.17 6.34
C VAL A 123 1.35 2.32 7.30
N ILE A 124 0.38 1.39 7.22
CA ILE A 124 -0.59 1.15 8.31
C ILE A 124 0.01 0.02 9.14
N PRO A 125 0.31 0.22 10.43
CA PRO A 125 0.79 -0.85 11.28
C PRO A 125 -0.16 -2.06 11.30
N GLY A 126 0.44 -3.24 11.43
CA GLY A 126 -0.28 -4.49 11.58
C GLY A 126 -0.78 -4.72 13.01
N VAL A 127 -1.03 -5.99 13.34
CA VAL A 127 -1.51 -6.41 14.66
C VAL A 127 -0.50 -6.03 15.74
N ASP A 128 -0.98 -5.50 16.86
CA ASP A 128 -0.16 -5.00 17.97
C ASP A 128 0.80 -3.86 17.58
N GLY A 129 0.56 -3.20 16.44
CA GLY A 129 1.41 -2.13 15.93
C GLY A 129 2.67 -2.62 15.24
N ASN A 130 2.74 -3.92 14.91
CA ASN A 130 3.92 -4.52 14.29
C ASN A 130 4.07 -4.11 12.81
N PHE A 131 5.33 -3.98 12.38
CA PHE A 131 5.74 -3.85 11.00
C PHE A 131 7.22 -4.22 10.89
N VAL A 132 7.68 -4.62 9.69
CA VAL A 132 9.11 -4.82 9.45
C VAL A 132 9.77 -3.45 9.27
N THR A 133 10.77 -3.14 10.09
CA THR A 133 11.55 -1.90 9.99
C THR A 133 12.34 -1.85 8.69
N ASP A 134 12.52 -0.65 8.13
CA ASP A 134 13.35 -0.46 6.95
C ASP A 134 14.83 -0.58 7.37
N GLY A 135 15.44 -1.70 6.97
CA GLY A 135 16.88 -1.95 7.10
C GLY A 135 17.55 -2.05 5.73
N THR A 136 16.95 -1.46 4.70
CA THR A 136 17.52 -1.51 3.36
C THR A 136 18.78 -0.64 3.27
N GLU A 137 19.77 -1.16 2.56
CA GLU A 137 21.01 -0.45 2.28
C GLU A 137 21.03 -0.06 0.79
N GLY A 138 21.45 1.17 0.51
CA GLY A 138 21.64 1.64 -0.85
C GLY A 138 22.82 0.91 -1.50
N PHE A 139 22.62 0.43 -2.72
CA PHE A 139 23.67 -0.23 -3.51
C PHE A 139 23.71 0.38 -4.92
N GLU A 140 24.92 0.77 -5.35
CA GLU A 140 25.13 1.33 -6.69
C GLU A 140 25.51 0.22 -7.66
N ILE A 141 24.82 0.18 -8.80
CA ILE A 141 25.08 -0.77 -9.89
C ILE A 141 25.18 -0.04 -11.21
N ASP A 142 26.19 -0.40 -12.00
CA ASP A 142 26.29 0.04 -13.38
C ASP A 142 25.30 -0.74 -14.24
N VAL A 143 24.29 -0.05 -14.76
CA VAL A 143 23.23 -0.65 -15.57
C VAL A 143 23.50 -0.38 -17.06
N PRO A 144 23.51 -1.40 -17.93
CA PRO A 144 23.65 -1.19 -19.37
C PRO A 144 22.53 -0.30 -19.93
N TYR A 145 22.89 0.65 -20.78
CA TYR A 145 21.95 1.57 -21.43
C TYR A 145 20.79 0.85 -22.14
N GLN A 146 21.05 -0.33 -22.72
CA GLN A 146 20.03 -1.16 -23.37
C GLN A 146 18.92 -1.57 -22.41
N PHE A 147 19.25 -1.85 -21.14
CA PHE A 147 18.26 -2.19 -20.13
C PHE A 147 17.43 -0.97 -19.73
N THR A 148 18.07 0.18 -19.52
CA THR A 148 17.38 1.45 -19.23
C THR A 148 16.38 1.81 -20.33
N ASN A 149 16.78 1.64 -21.60
CA ASN A 149 15.89 1.85 -22.74
C ASN A 149 14.73 0.86 -22.77
N LEU A 150 14.99 -0.41 -22.45
CA LEU A 150 13.93 -1.42 -22.38
C LEU A 150 12.89 -1.05 -21.32
N CYS A 151 13.31 -0.71 -20.10
CA CYS A 151 12.42 -0.25 -19.03
C CYS A 151 11.59 0.97 -19.49
N THR A 152 12.26 1.97 -20.06
CA THR A 152 11.62 3.19 -20.56
C THR A 152 10.58 2.89 -21.64
N SER A 153 10.87 1.97 -22.57
CA SER A 153 9.92 1.57 -23.63
C SER A 153 8.66 0.89 -23.09
N MET A 154 8.75 0.30 -21.89
CA MET A 154 7.63 -0.31 -21.16
C MET A 154 6.99 0.67 -20.17
N GLY A 155 7.37 1.96 -20.18
CA GLY A 155 6.85 2.97 -19.27
C GLY A 155 7.25 2.77 -17.81
N SER A 156 8.32 2.02 -17.53
CA SER A 156 8.80 1.71 -16.19
C SER A 156 10.17 2.34 -15.94
N ASP A 157 10.45 2.73 -14.70
CA ASP A 157 11.79 3.18 -14.31
C ASP A 157 12.69 2.00 -13.91
N THR A 158 13.99 2.15 -14.18
CA THR A 158 14.99 1.10 -13.95
C THR A 158 15.08 0.66 -12.49
N VAL A 159 14.94 1.60 -11.55
CA VAL A 159 15.07 1.31 -10.11
C VAL A 159 13.90 0.46 -9.64
N SER A 160 12.67 0.84 -9.97
CA SER A 160 11.48 0.06 -9.61
C SER A 160 11.52 -1.33 -10.22
N VAL A 161 11.95 -1.47 -11.47
CA VAL A 161 12.09 -2.80 -12.10
C VAL A 161 13.08 -3.68 -11.32
N PHE A 162 14.24 -3.14 -10.92
CA PHE A 162 15.18 -3.91 -10.09
C PHE A 162 14.63 -4.25 -8.71
N ARG A 163 13.97 -3.29 -8.04
CA ARG A 163 13.36 -3.51 -6.72
C ARG A 163 12.30 -4.61 -6.79
N ASP A 164 11.40 -4.54 -7.76
CA ASP A 164 10.35 -5.53 -7.99
C ASP A 164 10.91 -6.90 -8.35
N PHE A 165 11.93 -6.94 -9.22
CA PHE A 165 12.61 -8.18 -9.58
C PHE A 165 13.27 -8.83 -8.37
N MET A 166 14.02 -8.07 -7.57
CA MET A 166 14.70 -8.58 -6.38
C MET A 166 13.70 -9.04 -5.32
N ALA A 167 12.66 -8.25 -5.06
CA ALA A 167 11.62 -8.63 -4.11
C ALA A 167 10.93 -9.94 -4.50
N THR A 168 10.63 -10.10 -5.78
CA THR A 168 10.01 -11.33 -6.30
C THR A 168 10.99 -12.51 -6.31
N ALA A 169 12.22 -12.30 -6.79
CA ALA A 169 13.25 -13.34 -6.83
C ALA A 169 13.61 -13.87 -5.43
N CYS A 170 13.57 -13.00 -4.42
CA CYS A 170 13.81 -13.36 -3.02
C CYS A 170 12.55 -13.76 -2.25
N ASN A 171 11.38 -13.78 -2.90
CA ASN A 171 10.08 -14.08 -2.27
C ASN A 171 9.83 -13.22 -1.01
N ILE A 172 10.08 -11.92 -1.11
CA ILE A 172 9.83 -10.97 -0.03
C ILE A 172 8.32 -10.79 0.12
N ALA A 173 7.77 -11.17 1.27
CA ALA A 173 6.36 -11.00 1.58
C ALA A 173 6.13 -9.76 2.45
N SER A 174 5.06 -9.03 2.14
CA SER A 174 4.49 -7.97 2.98
C SER A 174 3.03 -8.32 3.22
N THR A 175 2.60 -8.49 4.47
CA THR A 175 1.20 -8.86 4.78
C THR A 175 0.51 -7.74 5.56
N PRO A 176 -0.83 -7.73 5.63
CA PRO A 176 -1.55 -6.79 6.49
C PRO A 176 -1.14 -6.88 7.96
N GLU A 177 -0.82 -8.07 8.46
CA GLU A 177 -0.42 -8.30 9.86
C GLU A 177 1.01 -7.88 10.14
N LEU A 178 1.88 -7.96 9.14
CA LEU A 178 3.30 -7.58 9.25
C LEU A 178 3.75 -6.82 7.99
N PRO A 179 3.26 -5.58 7.81
CA PRO A 179 3.59 -4.77 6.64
C PRO A 179 5.04 -4.33 6.72
N ARG A 180 5.66 -4.05 5.57
CA ARG A 180 7.07 -3.65 5.51
C ARG A 180 7.24 -2.16 5.28
N ALA A 181 8.11 -1.55 6.09
CA ALA A 181 8.52 -0.15 5.98
C ALA A 181 9.34 0.16 4.73
N ASP A 182 10.02 -0.84 4.17
CA ASP A 182 10.82 -0.71 2.94
C ASP A 182 9.97 -0.78 1.65
N PHE A 183 8.67 -1.06 1.78
CA PHE A 183 7.72 -1.22 0.68
C PHE A 183 8.15 -2.25 -0.38
N LEU A 184 9.01 -3.21 -0.02
CA LEU A 184 9.39 -4.31 -0.90
C LEU A 184 8.38 -5.45 -0.78
N GLU A 185 7.89 -5.94 -1.92
CA GLU A 185 6.95 -7.05 -1.97
C GLU A 185 7.09 -7.80 -3.29
N SER A 186 6.98 -9.14 -3.23
CA SER A 186 6.88 -10.00 -4.41
C SER A 186 5.65 -9.62 -5.25
N LYS A 187 5.76 -9.69 -6.58
CA LYS A 187 4.61 -9.57 -7.50
C LYS A 187 3.72 -10.82 -7.52
N GLY A 188 4.06 -11.84 -6.74
CA GLY A 188 3.28 -13.05 -6.53
C GLY A 188 3.70 -14.23 -7.42
N LEU A 189 2.96 -15.33 -7.26
CA LEU A 189 3.32 -16.67 -7.73
C LEU A 189 3.62 -16.75 -9.24
N GLU A 190 2.90 -16.00 -10.08
CA GLU A 190 3.13 -16.02 -11.53
C GLU A 190 4.49 -15.40 -11.88
N ALA A 191 4.81 -14.24 -11.29
CA ALA A 191 6.08 -13.57 -11.49
C ALA A 191 7.24 -14.40 -10.91
N GLU A 192 7.04 -15.02 -9.75
CA GLU A 192 8.01 -15.96 -9.15
C GLU A 192 8.32 -17.12 -10.09
N ALA A 193 7.29 -17.73 -10.70
CA ALA A 193 7.47 -18.81 -11.66
C ALA A 193 8.23 -18.36 -12.92
N LEU A 194 7.97 -17.14 -13.42
CA LEU A 194 8.69 -16.58 -14.57
C LEU A 194 10.17 -16.32 -14.25
N ILE A 195 10.46 -15.76 -13.07
CA ILE A 195 11.83 -15.53 -12.62
C ILE A 195 12.58 -16.86 -12.46
N ALA A 196 11.95 -17.86 -11.85
CA ALA A 196 12.53 -19.19 -11.72
C ALA A 196 12.91 -19.75 -13.10
N ARG A 197 11.99 -19.71 -14.07
CA ARG A 197 12.24 -20.16 -15.45
C ARG A 197 13.39 -19.41 -16.13
N TYR A 198 13.50 -18.10 -15.89
CA TYR A 198 14.63 -17.31 -16.40
C TYR A 198 15.96 -17.80 -15.84
N PHE A 199 16.06 -17.97 -14.52
CA PHE A 199 17.28 -18.49 -13.90
C PHE A 199 17.61 -19.90 -14.38
N GLU A 200 16.60 -20.74 -14.57
CA GLU A 200 16.79 -22.08 -15.12
C GLU A 200 17.37 -22.05 -16.54
N ALA A 201 16.83 -21.20 -17.42
CA ALA A 201 17.28 -21.10 -18.81
C ALA A 201 18.68 -20.48 -18.93
N ALA A 202 18.98 -19.48 -18.10
CA ALA A 202 20.23 -18.71 -18.20
C ALA A 202 21.40 -19.33 -17.43
N TYR A 203 21.15 -20.02 -16.32
CA TYR A 203 22.21 -20.41 -15.36
C TYR A 203 22.17 -21.87 -14.90
N LYS A 204 21.10 -22.63 -15.16
CA LYS A 204 21.08 -24.06 -14.80
C LYS A 204 22.11 -24.76 -15.67
N ARG A 205 23.23 -25.17 -15.07
CA ARG A 205 24.23 -26.01 -15.73
C ARG A 205 23.52 -27.28 -16.19
N THR A 206 23.52 -27.53 -17.50
CA THR A 206 23.42 -28.89 -18.02
C THR A 206 24.62 -29.63 -17.46
N GLU A 207 24.38 -30.54 -16.50
CA GLU A 207 25.41 -31.49 -16.08
C GLU A 207 25.90 -32.21 -17.36
N LYS A 208 27.20 -32.08 -17.63
CA LYS A 208 27.89 -32.81 -18.68
C LYS A 208 28.36 -34.14 -18.14
#